data_AF-A0A820FMM4-F1
#
_entry.id   AF-A0A820FMM4-F1
#
_cell.length_a   1.000
_cell.length_b   1.000
_cell.length_c   1.000
_cell.angle_alpha   90.00
_cell.angle_beta   90.00
_cell.angle_gamma   90.00
#
_symmetry.space_group_name_H-M   'P 1'
#
loop_
_entity.id
_entity.type
_entity.pdbx_description
1 polymer ?
#
loop_
_entity_poly.entity_id
_entity_poly.type
_entity_poly.pdbx_seq_one_letter_code
_entity_poly.pdbx_strand_id
1 'polypeptide(L)'
;MKDVFGSIPLVASSHPSSSFSSNTNDGSVCTTTSSTSVNETRIPFVRIQNYQRSLTHEDKVTRAECIWAMATSQLGFSYNSSQFLPEVFQSMFPDSQIATDYSLCSRKMSYVISHGTGYYFTNELIKDVRKAYGFTLIIDETTIADVRKQLDIFFRY
;
A
#
# COMPACT_ATOMS: atom_id res chain seq x y z
N MET A 1 7.79 -36.33 27.99
CA MET A 1 9.09 -35.61 27.97
C MET A 1 8.75 -34.14 27.78
N LYS A 2 8.47 -33.39 28.86
CA LYS A 2 9.43 -32.74 29.77
C LYS A 2 10.38 -31.79 29.02
N ASP A 3 9.99 -30.52 29.03
CA ASP A 3 10.81 -29.34 29.35
C ASP A 3 12.28 -29.35 28.93
N VAL A 4 12.63 -28.50 27.96
CA VAL A 4 13.96 -27.87 27.87
C VAL A 4 13.76 -26.39 27.53
N PHE A 5 13.77 -25.56 28.58
CA PHE A 5 13.90 -24.10 28.49
C PHE A 5 15.33 -23.72 28.11
N GLY A 6 15.47 -22.68 27.29
CA GLY A 6 16.68 -21.87 27.15
C GLY A 6 16.30 -20.39 27.17
N SER A 7 16.13 -19.86 28.38
CA SER A 7 15.75 -18.47 28.66
C SER A 7 16.88 -17.50 28.33
N ILE A 8 16.66 -16.57 27.39
CA ILE A 8 17.56 -15.44 27.15
C ILE A 8 17.05 -14.25 27.98
N PRO A 9 17.83 -13.69 28.93
CA PRO A 9 17.38 -12.55 29.72
C PRO A 9 17.47 -11.26 28.90
N LEU A 10 16.33 -10.57 28.74
CA LEU A 10 16.28 -9.19 28.25
C LEU A 10 16.69 -8.25 29.39
N VAL A 11 17.80 -7.53 29.19
CA VAL A 11 18.27 -6.48 30.11
C VAL A 11 17.41 -5.23 29.89
N ALA A 12 16.60 -4.87 30.89
CA ALA A 12 15.89 -3.60 30.96
C ALA A 12 16.88 -2.52 31.46
N SER A 13 17.11 -1.48 30.66
CA SER A 13 17.79 -0.28 31.13
C SER A 13 16.79 0.63 31.85
N SER A 14 17.13 0.99 33.09
CA SER A 14 16.35 1.79 34.01
C SER A 14 16.73 3.26 33.90
N HIS A 15 15.78 4.12 33.54
CA HIS A 15 15.84 5.54 33.89
C HIS A 15 14.44 6.06 34.28
N PRO A 16 14.39 7.03 35.22
CA PRO A 16 13.34 7.12 36.22
C PRO A 16 12.04 7.77 35.75
N SER A 17 10.94 7.30 36.34
CA SER A 17 9.61 7.87 36.30
C SER A 17 9.59 9.30 36.86
N SER A 18 9.03 10.23 36.08
CA SER A 18 8.48 11.48 36.60
C SER A 18 6.98 11.48 36.36
N SER A 19 6.23 11.41 37.46
CA SER A 19 4.80 11.62 37.52
C SER A 19 4.50 13.11 37.47
N PHE A 20 3.55 13.51 36.63
CA PHE A 20 2.88 14.81 36.77
C PHE A 20 1.40 14.63 36.44
N SER A 21 0.54 15.04 37.39
CA SER A 21 -0.92 14.95 37.30
C SER A 21 -1.54 16.34 37.15
N SER A 22 -2.69 16.36 36.46
CA SER A 22 -3.71 17.43 36.31
C SER A 22 -3.27 18.66 35.50
N ASN A 23 -4.10 19.32 34.66
CA ASN A 23 -5.56 19.40 34.63
C ASN A 23 -6.09 19.87 33.25
N THR A 24 -7.40 19.68 33.08
CA THR A 24 -8.41 20.07 32.06
C THR A 24 -8.19 21.26 31.09
N ASN A 25 -8.73 21.07 29.87
CA ASN A 25 -9.34 22.02 28.92
C ASN A 25 -8.55 23.28 28.49
N ASP A 26 -8.13 23.35 27.23
CA ASP A 26 -8.78 24.25 26.26
C ASP A 26 -8.30 24.01 24.82
N GLY A 27 -9.18 24.26 23.85
CA GLY A 27 -8.91 24.11 22.44
C GLY A 27 -7.90 25.14 21.92
N SER A 28 -6.93 24.69 21.11
CA SER A 28 -6.23 25.57 20.19
C SER A 28 -5.75 24.80 18.96
N VAL A 29 -6.40 25.09 17.85
CA VAL A 29 -6.00 24.69 16.49
C VAL A 29 -4.63 25.28 16.20
N CYS A 30 -3.62 24.44 15.93
CA CYS A 30 -2.34 24.92 15.41
C CYS A 30 -2.22 24.58 13.91
N THR A 31 -2.45 25.58 13.08
CA THR A 31 -2.04 25.57 11.68
C THR A 31 -0.57 25.98 11.64
N THR A 32 0.33 25.02 11.40
CA THR A 32 1.74 25.33 11.12
C THR A 32 2.01 25.06 9.65
N THR A 33 1.97 26.13 8.86
CA THR A 33 2.54 26.21 7.52
C THR A 33 4.06 26.24 7.64
N SER A 34 4.71 25.10 7.51
CA SER A 34 6.16 24.99 7.30
C SER A 34 6.42 24.67 5.83
N SER A 35 6.79 25.71 5.07
CA SER A 35 7.26 25.60 3.69
C SER A 35 8.70 25.11 3.67
N THR A 36 8.87 23.82 3.35
CA THR A 36 10.18 23.25 3.02
C THR A 36 10.12 22.75 1.57
N SER A 37 10.85 23.40 0.68
CA SER A 37 10.92 23.06 -0.74
C SER A 37 11.75 21.79 -0.93
N VAL A 38 11.09 20.65 -0.95
CA VAL A 38 11.67 19.39 -1.43
C VAL A 38 11.14 19.18 -2.84
N ASN A 39 12.02 19.27 -3.83
CA ASN A 39 11.74 18.92 -5.23
C ASN A 39 11.57 17.40 -5.36
N GLU A 40 10.47 16.87 -4.84
CA GLU A 40 9.96 15.57 -5.25
C GLU A 40 9.13 15.76 -6.51
N THR A 41 9.46 14.98 -7.54
CA THR A 41 8.66 14.82 -8.75
C THR A 41 7.32 14.19 -8.37
N ARG A 42 6.40 14.99 -7.83
CA ARG A 42 5.03 14.58 -7.53
C ARG A 42 4.36 14.24 -8.85
N ILE A 43 4.04 12.97 -9.00
CA ILE A 43 3.00 12.47 -9.91
C ILE A 43 1.82 13.45 -9.82
N PRO A 44 1.28 13.97 -10.93
CA PRO A 44 0.15 14.89 -10.87
C PRO A 44 -1.03 14.14 -10.27
N PHE A 45 -1.23 14.33 -8.97
CA PHE A 45 -2.43 13.87 -8.29
C PHE A 45 -3.59 14.65 -8.90
N VAL A 46 -4.37 13.96 -9.73
CA VAL A 46 -5.62 14.48 -10.30
C VAL A 46 -6.42 15.10 -9.17
N ARG A 47 -6.66 16.41 -9.24
CA ARG A 47 -7.53 17.12 -8.30
C ARG A 47 -8.93 16.55 -8.47
N ILE A 48 -9.29 15.57 -7.66
CA ILE A 48 -10.65 15.05 -7.56
C ILE A 48 -11.51 16.27 -7.17
N GLN A 49 -12.39 16.70 -8.08
CA GLN A 49 -13.48 17.62 -7.77
C GLN A 49 -14.17 17.09 -6.52
N ASN A 50 -14.28 17.90 -5.46
CA ASN A 50 -14.80 17.52 -4.15
C ASN A 50 -16.24 17.00 -4.23
N TYR A 51 -16.42 15.74 -4.61
CA TYR A 51 -17.62 14.99 -4.36
C TYR A 51 -17.46 14.42 -2.95
N GLN A 52 -17.88 15.19 -1.93
CA GLN A 52 -18.00 14.66 -0.56
C GLN A 52 -19.14 13.64 -0.51
N ARG A 53 -18.92 12.48 -1.13
CA ARG A 53 -19.73 11.30 -0.87
C ARG A 53 -19.41 10.86 0.55
N SER A 54 -20.43 10.74 1.39
CA SER A 54 -20.29 9.96 2.61
C SER A 54 -20.02 8.51 2.21
N LEU A 55 -18.79 8.04 2.44
CA LEU A 55 -18.42 6.65 2.19
C LEU A 55 -19.17 5.76 3.17
N THR A 56 -19.79 4.70 2.65
CA THR A 56 -20.34 3.64 3.50
C THR A 56 -19.21 2.93 4.24
N HIS A 57 -19.55 2.09 5.21
CA HIS A 57 -18.53 1.27 5.89
C HIS A 57 -17.77 0.37 4.92
N GLU A 58 -18.49 -0.30 4.01
CA GLU A 58 -17.92 -1.16 2.96
C GLU A 58 -17.01 -0.39 2.01
N ASP A 59 -17.36 0.86 1.67
CA ASP A 59 -16.52 1.73 0.85
C ASP A 59 -15.18 2.04 1.55
N LYS A 60 -15.20 2.22 2.88
CA LYS A 60 -13.98 2.48 3.67
C LYS A 60 -13.06 1.26 3.73
N VAL A 61 -13.64 0.06 3.90
CA VAL A 61 -12.89 -1.21 3.84
C VAL A 61 -12.27 -1.38 2.46
N THR A 62 -13.07 -1.25 1.40
CA THR A 62 -12.60 -1.35 0.02
C THR A 62 -11.50 -0.33 -0.28
N ARG A 63 -11.63 0.90 0.22
CA ARG A 63 -10.59 1.93 0.09
C ARG A 63 -9.28 1.51 0.77
N ALA A 64 -9.33 0.95 1.97
CA ALA A 64 -8.13 0.46 2.66
C ALA A 64 -7.45 -0.66 1.86
N GLU A 65 -8.23 -1.60 1.32
CA GLU A 65 -7.73 -2.67 0.47
C GLU A 65 -7.08 -2.14 -0.82
N CYS A 66 -7.73 -1.18 -1.50
CA CYS A 66 -7.16 -0.54 -2.68
C CYS A 66 -5.84 0.20 -2.38
N ILE A 67 -5.75 0.88 -1.23
CA ILE A 67 -4.51 1.55 -0.82
C ILE A 67 -3.38 0.53 -0.64
N TRP A 68 -3.67 -0.59 0.04
CA TRP A 68 -2.67 -1.64 0.22
C TRP A 68 -2.28 -2.30 -1.11
N ALA A 69 -3.24 -2.48 -2.02
CA ALA A 69 -2.96 -3.01 -3.36
C ALA A 69 -2.03 -2.11 -4.17
N MET A 70 -2.29 -0.80 -4.16
CA MET A 70 -1.42 0.17 -4.83
C MET A 70 -0.03 0.22 -4.19
N ALA A 71 0.06 0.16 -2.85
CA ALA A 71 1.35 0.11 -2.16
C ALA A 71 2.14 -1.16 -2.51
N THR A 72 1.45 -2.31 -2.61
CA THR A 72 2.05 -3.59 -3.03
C THR A 72 2.66 -3.49 -4.42
N SER A 73 1.94 -2.89 -5.38
CA SER A 73 2.45 -2.66 -6.75
C SER A 73 3.63 -1.67 -6.77
N GLN A 74 3.54 -0.57 -6.02
CA GLN A 74 4.56 0.46 -5.99
C GLN A 74 5.88 -0.04 -5.36
N LEU A 75 5.79 -0.86 -4.31
CA LEU A 75 6.94 -1.39 -3.58
C LEU A 75 7.46 -2.73 -4.13
N GLY A 76 6.78 -3.32 -5.12
CA GLY A 76 7.16 -4.61 -5.70
C GLY A 76 7.00 -5.78 -4.74
N PHE A 77 6.03 -5.73 -3.82
CA PHE A 77 5.79 -6.82 -2.88
C PHE A 77 5.09 -8.01 -3.56
N SER A 78 5.48 -9.21 -3.15
CA SER A 78 4.80 -10.44 -3.57
C SER A 78 3.36 -10.43 -3.08
N TYR A 79 2.39 -10.84 -3.90
CA TYR A 79 0.99 -10.91 -3.48
C TYR A 79 0.78 -11.88 -2.31
N ASN A 80 1.66 -12.88 -2.16
CA ASN A 80 1.64 -13.81 -1.03
C ASN A 80 2.00 -13.13 0.30
N SER A 81 2.66 -11.96 0.29
CA SER A 81 2.89 -11.19 1.53
C SER A 81 1.58 -10.70 2.17
N SER A 82 0.50 -10.64 1.38
CA SER A 82 -0.81 -10.20 1.84
C SER A 82 -1.70 -11.34 2.35
N GLN A 83 -1.22 -12.58 2.36
CA GLN A 83 -2.05 -13.74 2.70
C GLN A 83 -2.58 -13.73 4.13
N PHE A 84 -1.77 -13.24 5.08
CA PHE A 84 -2.09 -13.23 6.52
C PHE A 84 -2.34 -11.83 7.10
N LEU A 85 -2.51 -10.83 6.22
CA LEU A 85 -2.77 -9.46 6.65
C LEU A 85 -4.10 -9.26 7.37
N PRO A 86 -5.21 -9.90 6.97
CA PRO A 86 -6.46 -9.81 7.72
C PRO A 86 -6.29 -10.17 9.19
N GLU A 87 -5.62 -11.29 9.48
CA GLU A 87 -5.41 -11.76 10.85
C GLU A 87 -4.48 -10.82 11.63
N VAL A 88 -3.42 -10.32 10.98
CA VAL A 88 -2.49 -9.36 11.57
C VAL A 88 -3.20 -8.04 11.90
N PHE A 89 -4.00 -7.51 10.99
CA PHE A 89 -4.72 -6.25 11.21
C PHE A 89 -5.81 -6.37 12.27
N GLN A 90 -6.53 -7.50 12.32
CA GLN A 90 -7.47 -7.79 13.40
C GLN A 90 -6.78 -7.85 14.76
N SER A 91 -5.58 -8.44 14.83
CA SER A 91 -4.80 -8.51 16.07
C SER A 91 -4.17 -7.17 16.47
N MET A 92 -3.74 -6.35 15.50
CA MET A 92 -3.12 -5.05 15.76
C MET A 92 -4.15 -3.96 16.12
N PHE A 93 -5.35 -4.04 15.53
CA PHE A 93 -6.40 -3.02 15.66
C PHE A 93 -7.74 -3.67 16.04
N PRO A 94 -7.86 -4.23 17.26
CA PRO A 94 -9.05 -4.97 17.68
C PRO A 94 -10.30 -4.08 17.85
N ASP A 95 -10.12 -2.77 17.97
CA ASP A 95 -11.16 -1.76 18.09
C ASP A 95 -11.66 -1.24 16.72
N SER A 96 -10.95 -1.56 15.64
CA SER A 96 -11.26 -1.06 14.30
C SER A 96 -12.16 -2.03 13.53
N GLN A 97 -13.42 -1.64 13.34
CA GLN A 97 -14.34 -2.39 12.49
C GLN A 97 -13.84 -2.54 11.05
N ILE A 98 -13.05 -1.57 10.54
CA ILE A 98 -12.42 -1.66 9.22
C ILE A 98 -11.39 -2.77 9.18
N ALA A 99 -10.58 -2.92 10.24
CA ALA A 99 -9.60 -3.99 10.33
C ALA A 99 -10.27 -5.35 10.52
N THR A 100 -11.39 -5.41 11.25
CA THR A 100 -12.23 -6.60 11.35
C THR A 100 -12.71 -7.10 9.99
N ASP A 101 -13.23 -6.20 9.16
CA ASP A 101 -13.83 -6.55 7.87
C ASP A 101 -12.82 -6.56 6.70
N TYR A 102 -11.57 -6.20 6.96
CA TYR A 102 -10.49 -6.27 5.98
C TYR A 102 -10.25 -7.72 5.57
N SER A 103 -10.29 -8.01 4.26
CA SER A 103 -10.26 -9.39 3.74
C SER A 103 -9.33 -9.57 2.53
N LEU A 104 -8.43 -8.61 2.29
CA LEU A 104 -7.52 -8.66 1.16
C LEU A 104 -6.45 -9.73 1.35
N CYS A 105 -6.52 -10.76 0.52
CA CYS A 105 -5.55 -11.85 0.42
C CYS A 105 -4.89 -11.89 -0.97
N SER A 106 -3.92 -12.79 -1.20
CA SER A 106 -3.16 -12.87 -2.46
C SER A 106 -4.04 -12.95 -3.73
N ARG A 107 -5.13 -13.74 -3.69
CA ARG A 107 -6.06 -13.86 -4.82
C ARG A 107 -6.87 -12.59 -5.06
N LYS A 108 -7.43 -12.01 -4.00
CA LYS A 108 -8.22 -10.77 -4.09
C LYS A 108 -7.33 -9.60 -4.51
N MET A 109 -6.10 -9.54 -4.01
CA MET A 109 -5.05 -8.61 -4.40
C MET A 109 -4.78 -8.64 -5.91
N SER A 110 -4.51 -9.84 -6.46
CA SER A 110 -4.29 -10.01 -7.90
C SER A 110 -5.48 -9.50 -8.72
N TYR A 111 -6.71 -9.78 -8.26
CA TYR A 111 -7.92 -9.30 -8.93
C TYR A 111 -8.07 -7.77 -8.86
N VAL A 112 -7.87 -7.15 -7.69
CA VAL A 112 -7.94 -5.70 -7.52
C VAL A 112 -6.92 -4.99 -8.41
N ILE A 113 -5.68 -5.47 -8.45
CA ILE A 113 -4.62 -4.86 -9.27
C ILE A 113 -4.93 -5.01 -10.76
N SER A 114 -5.27 -6.22 -11.22
CA SER A 114 -5.47 -6.51 -12.64
C SER A 114 -6.79 -5.95 -13.19
N HIS A 115 -7.91 -6.21 -12.51
CA HIS A 115 -9.25 -5.87 -12.98
C HIS A 115 -9.77 -4.54 -12.41
N GLY A 116 -9.38 -4.19 -11.18
CA GLY A 116 -9.77 -2.92 -10.57
C GLY A 116 -9.00 -1.75 -11.17
N THR A 117 -7.67 -1.78 -11.07
CA THR A 117 -6.82 -0.66 -11.49
C THR A 117 -6.16 -0.82 -12.87
N GLY A 118 -5.89 -2.07 -13.28
CA GLY A 118 -5.12 -2.36 -14.49
C GLY A 118 -5.74 -1.80 -15.77
N TYR A 119 -7.06 -1.89 -15.92
CA TYR A 119 -7.78 -1.34 -17.07
C TYR A 119 -7.64 0.18 -17.17
N TYR A 120 -7.75 0.89 -16.04
CA TYR A 120 -7.61 2.34 -15.99
C TYR A 120 -6.21 2.78 -16.44
N PHE A 121 -5.17 2.22 -15.84
CA PHE A 121 -3.79 2.59 -16.18
C PHE A 121 -3.41 2.19 -17.61
N THR A 122 -3.91 1.06 -18.11
CA THR A 122 -3.71 0.64 -19.50
C THR A 122 -4.33 1.66 -20.47
N ASN A 123 -5.55 2.12 -20.19
CA ASN A 123 -6.19 3.13 -21.02
C ASN A 123 -5.47 4.47 -20.97
N GLU A 124 -4.99 4.88 -19.81
CA GLU A 124 -4.25 6.13 -19.67
C GLU A 124 -2.90 6.07 -20.40
N LEU A 125 -2.18 4.96 -20.27
CA LEU A 125 -0.97 4.67 -21.04
C LEU A 125 -1.23 4.76 -22.55
N ILE A 126 -2.29 4.11 -23.06
CA ILE A 126 -2.64 4.15 -24.48
C ILE A 126 -2.95 5.58 -24.95
N LYS A 127 -3.66 6.38 -24.14
CA LYS A 127 -3.94 7.78 -24.49
C LYS A 127 -2.66 8.60 -24.60
N ASP A 128 -1.71 8.38 -23.72
CA ASP A 128 -0.45 9.12 -23.72
C ASP A 128 0.46 8.69 -24.87
N VAL A 129 0.52 7.40 -25.17
CA VAL A 129 1.23 6.87 -26.36
C VAL A 129 0.69 7.46 -27.65
N ARG A 130 -0.62 7.61 -27.79
CA ARG A 130 -1.24 8.20 -28.99
C ARG A 130 -0.87 9.67 -29.21
N LYS A 131 -0.48 10.38 -28.15
CA LYS A 131 -0.04 11.79 -28.24
C LYS A 131 1.47 11.90 -28.50
N ALA A 132 2.22 10.84 -28.25
CA ALA A 132 3.66 10.83 -28.46
C ALA A 132 4.02 10.88 -29.95
N TYR A 133 5.16 11.49 -30.25
CA TYR A 133 5.65 11.63 -31.63
C TYR A 133 6.03 10.28 -32.26
N GLY A 134 6.46 9.33 -31.43
CA GLY A 134 6.81 7.97 -31.84
C GLY A 134 7.11 7.11 -30.62
N PHE A 135 7.32 5.82 -30.83
CA PHE A 135 7.68 4.88 -29.77
C PHE A 135 8.75 3.89 -30.27
N THR A 136 9.48 3.31 -29.33
CA THR A 136 10.43 2.23 -29.54
C THR A 136 9.95 0.99 -28.80
N LEU A 137 9.95 -0.13 -29.50
CA LEU A 137 9.67 -1.46 -28.95
C LEU A 137 10.98 -2.24 -28.89
N ILE A 138 11.36 -2.69 -27.70
CA ILE A 138 12.52 -3.58 -27.50
C ILE A 138 11.96 -4.96 -27.19
N ILE A 139 12.43 -5.95 -27.94
CA ILE A 139 11.99 -7.34 -27.82
C ILE A 139 13.21 -8.15 -27.37
N ASP A 140 13.08 -8.88 -26.26
CA ASP A 140 14.10 -9.77 -25.73
C ASP A 140 13.53 -11.19 -25.61
N GLU A 141 14.13 -12.15 -26.32
CA GLU A 141 13.72 -13.56 -26.30
C GLU A 141 14.76 -14.38 -25.54
N THR A 142 14.32 -15.07 -24.49
CA THR A 142 15.16 -16.01 -23.73
C THR A 142 14.52 -17.40 -23.74
N THR A 143 15.32 -18.42 -24.02
CA THR A 143 14.92 -19.83 -23.86
C THR A 143 15.62 -20.42 -22.65
N ILE A 144 14.84 -20.82 -21.65
CA ILE A 144 15.37 -21.50 -20.45
C ILE A 144 15.48 -23.00 -20.78
N ALA A 145 16.46 -23.69 -20.19
CA ALA A 145 16.76 -25.12 -20.43
C ALA A 145 15.55 -26.07 -20.22
N ASP A 146 14.53 -25.62 -19.48
CA ASP A 146 13.29 -26.34 -19.18
C ASP A 146 12.15 -26.05 -20.19
N VAL A 147 12.50 -25.69 -21.44
CA VAL A 147 11.60 -25.49 -22.62
C VAL A 147 10.59 -24.32 -22.50
N ARG A 148 10.62 -23.56 -21.41
CA ARG A 148 9.84 -22.32 -21.30
C ARG A 148 10.50 -21.21 -22.12
N LYS A 149 9.85 -20.83 -23.21
CA LYS A 149 10.16 -19.61 -23.97
C LYS A 149 9.61 -18.40 -23.21
N GLN A 150 10.47 -17.42 -22.99
CA GLN A 150 10.11 -16.13 -22.42
C GLN A 150 10.34 -15.05 -23.48
N LEU A 151 9.38 -14.14 -23.60
CA LEU A 151 9.43 -12.96 -24.47
C LEU A 151 9.17 -11.73 -23.61
N ASP A 152 10.20 -10.94 -23.37
CA ASP A 152 10.08 -9.67 -22.66
C ASP A 152 9.92 -8.56 -23.69
N ILE A 153 8.86 -7.77 -23.53
CA ILE A 153 8.54 -6.64 -24.39
C ILE A 153 8.69 -5.38 -23.57
N PHE A 154 9.69 -4.56 -23.89
CA PHE A 154 9.91 -3.27 -23.26
C PHE A 154 9.48 -2.14 -24.21
N PHE A 155 8.73 -1.20 -23.67
CA PHE A 155 8.06 -0.15 -24.44
C PHE A 155 8.50 1.23 -23.95
N ARG A 156 8.96 2.08 -24.87
CA ARG A 156 9.42 3.46 -24.60
C ARG A 156 8.80 4.42 -25.60
N TYR A 157 8.25 5.55 -25.15
CA TYR A 157 7.54 6.53 -25.98
C TYR A 157 7.74 7.94 -25.44
#